data_AF-A0A0G3UEH3-F1
#
_entry.id   AF-A0A0G3UEH3-F1
#
_cell.length_a   1.000
_cell.length_b   1.000
_cell.length_c   1.000
_cell.angle_alpha   90.00
_cell.angle_beta   90.00
_cell.angle_gamma   90.00
#
_symmetry.space_group_name_H-M   'P 1'
#
loop_
_entity.id
_entity.type
_entity.pdbx_description
1 polymer ?
#
loop_
_entity_poly.entity_id
_entity_poly.type
_entity_poly.pdbx_seq_one_letter_code
_entity_poly.pdbx_strand_id
1 'polypeptide(L)'
;MRKSTHLTVSSAAAVLAFCAFTALGTVPTTGATARPAAAGRPVTAAGPDSPELPLTRSATSTEIAPGVTGTSLVVGRTNTADAWTVQVNQPLTDGGPYDRATAALGPKARADRLAAALRAKGYAPRVEEIRTPAYADRPAGTLGWTVRVGRYADRPAAATVLAGLTRAGFAGENRYTAQDGTDPEALQRVFVLRVDFKQFTGRVDSDFGPSVDAPEHLTDLVTSTRALAGINAQWSADSGAPLGLYVKDGRLLSTATQGRGGVRMARGGRELDVDTYTTRIAVSAGGATREIDGINRIPGEIWNCGGVGGDQPTEHPQQDFKCTDDSELVRFTSDWTTPPTGAGAEVVLDRDDRVTAVNRTRGAKPPAGGSTIQGIGEGAQWLIGHARTGARLGITQRVLDGAGHDVPLTPDTTILQVGPTLVRDGLVSVNAVGDGIIREGIDQTHTYNWVVRGNPRSMVGVDDQGRLLLVVVDGRQVGWSSGLSITGGAELMKSLGAREALNLDGGGSSVMVTTGSGIVNRPSDTTGQRSLSNVLLVRPNAAGR
;
A
#
# COMPACT_ATOMS: atom_id res chain seq x y z
N MET A 1 -31.74 -20.76 -27.82
CA MET A 1 -33.01 -21.53 -27.75
C MET A 1 -33.09 -22.26 -26.42
N ARG A 2 -34.05 -21.84 -25.58
CA ARG A 2 -34.88 -22.60 -24.61
C ARG A 2 -34.36 -23.94 -24.02
N LYS A 3 -34.21 -23.98 -22.68
CA LYS A 3 -35.04 -24.69 -21.65
C LYS A 3 -34.63 -26.17 -21.47
N SER A 4 -34.55 -26.78 -20.28
CA SER A 4 -35.47 -26.72 -19.13
C SER A 4 -34.81 -27.11 -17.80
N THR A 5 -35.42 -26.54 -16.76
CA THR A 5 -35.44 -26.82 -15.32
C THR A 5 -35.98 -28.22 -14.96
N HIS A 6 -35.60 -28.74 -13.78
CA HIS A 6 -36.52 -29.47 -12.89
C HIS A 6 -36.21 -29.16 -11.41
N LEU A 7 -37.23 -28.62 -10.74
CA LEU A 7 -37.42 -28.56 -9.29
C LEU A 7 -38.18 -29.83 -8.86
N THR A 8 -37.93 -30.30 -7.63
CA THR A 8 -38.94 -30.98 -6.82
C THR A 8 -38.88 -30.48 -5.37
N VAL A 9 -40.07 -30.15 -4.88
CA VAL A 9 -40.43 -29.65 -3.55
C VAL A 9 -40.87 -30.83 -2.69
N SER A 10 -40.65 -30.76 -1.38
CA SER A 10 -41.61 -31.34 -0.43
C SER A 10 -41.62 -30.57 0.89
N SER A 11 -42.82 -30.41 1.43
CA SER A 11 -43.21 -29.48 2.48
C SER A 11 -43.87 -30.22 3.65
N ALA A 12 -44.02 -29.46 4.77
CA ALA A 12 -44.93 -29.65 5.91
C ALA A 12 -44.38 -30.46 7.11
N ALA A 13 -44.65 -30.14 8.38
CA ALA A 13 -45.65 -29.27 8.99
C ALA A 13 -45.21 -28.76 10.39
N ALA A 14 -45.86 -27.68 10.83
CA ALA A 14 -45.69 -26.99 12.11
C ALA A 14 -46.58 -27.57 13.23
N VAL A 15 -46.19 -27.37 14.50
CA VAL A 15 -47.12 -27.26 15.65
C VAL A 15 -46.61 -26.19 16.62
N LEU A 16 -47.45 -25.18 16.86
CA LEU A 16 -47.38 -24.23 17.97
C LEU A 16 -48.16 -24.78 19.16
N ALA A 17 -47.68 -24.53 20.39
CA ALA A 17 -48.55 -24.41 21.56
C ALA A 17 -47.95 -23.41 22.57
N PHE A 18 -48.80 -22.48 22.99
CA PHE A 18 -48.57 -21.39 23.94
C PHE A 18 -49.39 -21.73 25.20
N CYS A 19 -48.86 -21.51 26.41
CA CYS A 19 -49.54 -20.89 27.56
C CYS A 19 -48.73 -21.00 28.86
N ALA A 20 -48.97 -20.01 29.73
CA ALA A 20 -48.13 -19.52 30.82
C ALA A 20 -48.61 -19.92 32.23
N PHE A 21 -47.73 -19.77 33.25
CA PHE A 21 -47.84 -18.92 34.47
C PHE A 21 -47.16 -19.51 35.75
N THR A 22 -46.23 -18.73 36.35
CA THR A 22 -45.85 -18.56 37.79
C THR A 22 -45.36 -19.77 38.62
N ALA A 23 -44.44 -19.70 39.62
CA ALA A 23 -43.94 -18.62 40.47
C ALA A 23 -42.55 -18.95 41.10
N LEU A 24 -41.79 -17.88 41.43
CA LEU A 24 -40.89 -17.64 42.58
C LEU A 24 -39.96 -18.75 43.12
N GLY A 25 -38.65 -18.46 43.04
CA GLY A 25 -37.61 -19.05 43.89
C GLY A 25 -36.33 -18.23 43.83
N THR A 26 -36.12 -17.34 44.81
CA THR A 26 -34.93 -16.50 44.99
C THR A 26 -33.79 -17.28 45.65
N VAL A 27 -32.59 -17.22 45.08
CA VAL A 27 -31.32 -17.54 45.77
C VAL A 27 -30.31 -16.44 45.42
N PRO A 28 -29.61 -15.83 46.41
CA PRO A 28 -28.76 -14.68 46.16
C PRO A 28 -27.39 -15.14 45.64
N THR A 29 -26.96 -14.61 44.50
CA THR A 29 -25.56 -14.67 44.07
C THR A 29 -24.88 -13.35 44.44
N THR A 30 -23.79 -13.51 45.18
CA THR A 30 -22.89 -12.44 45.62
C THR A 30 -22.29 -11.71 44.43
N GLY A 31 -22.54 -10.41 44.35
CA GLY A 31 -21.97 -9.54 43.32
C GLY A 31 -20.47 -9.35 43.54
N ALA A 32 -19.65 -10.01 42.71
CA ALA A 32 -18.31 -9.55 42.43
C ALA A 32 -18.42 -8.37 41.44
N THR A 33 -18.24 -7.16 41.94
CA THR A 33 -18.20 -5.95 41.13
C THR A 33 -16.99 -6.00 40.21
N ALA A 34 -17.24 -6.20 38.91
CA ALA A 34 -16.25 -5.98 37.87
C ALA A 34 -15.80 -4.51 37.93
N ARG A 35 -14.50 -4.31 38.13
CA ARG A 35 -13.84 -3.00 38.05
C ARG A 35 -14.08 -2.44 36.63
N PRO A 36 -14.60 -1.22 36.46
CA PRO A 36 -14.74 -0.62 35.15
C PRO A 36 -13.34 -0.42 34.54
N ALA A 37 -13.22 -0.74 33.24
CA ALA A 37 -12.05 -0.46 32.44
C ALA A 37 -11.71 1.04 32.55
N ALA A 38 -10.44 1.35 32.84
CA ALA A 38 -9.98 2.73 32.92
C ALA A 38 -10.09 3.36 31.52
N ALA A 39 -11.05 4.25 31.35
CA ALA A 39 -11.10 5.14 30.20
C ALA A 39 -9.83 6.01 30.21
N GLY A 40 -9.11 6.04 29.08
CA GLY A 40 -7.91 6.87 28.91
C GLY A 40 -8.22 8.34 29.25
N ARG A 41 -7.27 9.02 29.89
CA ARG A 41 -7.44 10.43 30.28
C ARG A 41 -7.45 11.30 29.02
N PRO A 42 -8.46 12.18 28.82
CA PRO A 42 -8.40 13.20 27.79
C PRO A 42 -7.26 14.15 28.13
N VAL A 43 -6.29 14.28 27.22
CA VAL A 43 -5.21 15.27 27.33
C VAL A 43 -5.63 16.50 26.53
N THR A 44 -5.69 17.67 27.16
CA THR A 44 -5.84 18.95 26.47
C THR A 44 -4.66 19.15 25.52
N ALA A 45 -4.96 19.18 24.22
CA ALA A 45 -3.99 19.48 23.18
C ALA A 45 -3.53 20.94 23.29
N ALA A 46 -2.40 21.17 23.96
CA ALA A 46 -1.57 22.38 23.83
C ALA A 46 -0.23 22.14 24.56
N GLY A 47 0.63 21.31 23.96
CA GLY A 47 2.07 21.47 24.18
C GLY A 47 2.60 22.52 23.19
N PRO A 48 3.64 23.30 23.54
CA PRO A 48 4.14 24.42 22.73
C PRO A 48 4.75 24.05 21.35
N ASP A 49 4.75 22.77 20.96
CA ASP A 49 5.49 22.27 19.79
C ASP A 49 4.61 21.59 18.71
N SER A 50 3.32 21.91 18.63
CA SER A 50 2.48 21.47 17.50
C SER A 50 2.35 22.61 16.48
N PRO A 51 2.71 22.42 15.20
CA PRO A 51 2.44 23.44 14.19
C PRO A 51 0.93 23.71 14.13
N GLU A 52 0.56 24.97 13.88
CA GLU A 52 -0.84 25.35 13.67
C GLU A 52 -1.36 24.74 12.36
N LEU A 53 -1.74 23.47 12.41
CA LEU A 53 -2.62 22.89 11.41
C LEU A 53 -3.95 23.67 11.47
N PRO A 54 -4.52 24.12 10.33
CA PRO A 54 -5.81 24.80 10.30
C PRO A 54 -6.93 23.79 10.60
N LEU A 55 -7.09 23.46 11.89
CA LEU A 55 -8.06 22.50 12.36
C LEU A 55 -9.48 23.04 12.18
N THR A 56 -10.33 22.26 11.53
CA THR A 56 -11.77 22.55 11.40
C THR A 56 -12.51 22.32 12.70
N ARG A 57 -11.98 21.44 13.56
CA ARG A 57 -12.52 21.07 14.87
C ARG A 57 -11.36 20.80 15.81
N SER A 58 -11.57 21.00 17.11
CA SER A 58 -10.58 20.67 18.13
C SER A 58 -10.08 19.24 17.99
N ALA A 59 -8.77 19.06 18.02
CA ALA A 59 -8.13 17.76 18.05
C ALA A 59 -8.60 16.96 19.28
N THR A 60 -8.80 15.65 19.10
CA THR A 60 -9.08 14.74 20.22
C THR A 60 -7.90 13.81 20.40
N SER A 61 -7.26 13.85 21.57
CA SER A 61 -6.08 13.05 21.89
C SER A 61 -6.34 12.07 23.02
N THR A 62 -5.83 10.86 22.85
CA THR A 62 -5.88 9.77 23.83
C THR A 62 -4.49 9.21 24.04
N GLU A 63 -4.05 9.15 25.28
CA GLU A 63 -2.84 8.40 25.65
C GLU A 63 -3.16 6.90 25.65
N ILE A 64 -2.50 6.14 24.78
CA ILE A 64 -2.68 4.69 24.63
C ILE A 64 -1.76 3.95 25.60
N ALA A 65 -0.55 4.47 25.79
CA ALA A 65 0.45 4.05 26.76
C ALA A 65 1.40 5.22 27.04
N PRO A 66 2.23 5.18 28.10
CA PRO A 66 3.25 6.21 28.33
C PRO A 66 4.12 6.42 27.09
N GLY A 67 4.15 7.66 26.57
CA GLY A 67 4.85 8.02 25.34
C GLY A 67 4.16 7.60 24.03
N VAL A 68 2.97 7.01 24.05
CA VAL A 68 2.20 6.63 22.85
C VAL A 68 0.85 7.34 22.87
N THR A 69 0.69 8.32 21.98
CA THR A 69 -0.52 9.14 21.90
C THR A 69 -1.18 9.00 20.54
N GLY A 70 -2.48 8.73 20.52
CA GLY A 70 -3.31 8.80 19.32
C GLY A 70 -4.10 10.11 19.28
N THR A 71 -4.11 10.78 18.14
CA THR A 71 -4.79 12.06 17.94
C THR A 71 -5.65 12.02 16.68
N SER A 72 -6.95 12.27 16.83
CA SER A 72 -7.89 12.47 15.72
C SER A 72 -7.99 13.95 15.37
N LEU A 73 -7.83 14.25 14.08
CA LEU A 73 -7.89 15.59 13.51
C LEU A 73 -8.95 15.66 12.42
N VAL A 74 -9.59 16.83 12.33
CA VAL A 74 -10.43 17.22 11.19
C VAL A 74 -9.83 18.50 10.64
N VAL A 75 -9.40 18.45 9.38
CA VAL A 75 -8.79 19.59 8.69
C VAL A 75 -9.53 19.89 7.39
N GLY A 76 -9.45 21.14 6.93
CA GLY A 76 -10.14 21.58 5.72
C GLY A 76 -11.65 21.84 5.94
N ARG A 77 -12.44 21.77 4.86
CA ARG A 77 -13.87 22.08 4.89
C ARG A 77 -14.61 21.40 3.74
N THR A 78 -15.91 21.27 3.88
CA THR A 78 -16.78 20.92 2.76
C THR A 78 -16.98 22.15 1.89
N ASN A 79 -16.73 22.03 0.59
CA ASN A 79 -16.93 23.10 -0.37
C ASN A 79 -18.25 22.88 -1.12
N THR A 80 -19.17 23.84 -1.07
CA THR A 80 -20.46 23.74 -1.78
C THR A 80 -20.30 23.80 -3.30
N ALA A 81 -19.13 24.22 -3.79
CA ALA A 81 -18.78 24.16 -5.20
C ALA A 81 -18.36 22.75 -5.66
N ASP A 82 -18.12 21.82 -4.73
CA ASP A 82 -17.84 20.43 -5.06
C ASP A 82 -19.07 19.73 -5.63
N ALA A 83 -18.84 18.92 -6.64
CA ALA A 83 -19.92 18.24 -7.36
C ALA A 83 -19.48 16.88 -7.86
N TRP A 84 -20.47 16.02 -8.10
CA TRP A 84 -20.31 14.89 -8.99
C TRP A 84 -20.26 15.37 -10.44
N THR A 85 -19.46 14.72 -11.27
CA THR A 85 -19.33 15.01 -12.70
C THR A 85 -19.00 13.73 -13.44
N VAL A 86 -19.23 13.69 -14.76
CA VAL A 86 -18.83 12.56 -15.59
C VAL A 86 -17.52 12.91 -16.27
N GLN A 87 -16.46 12.17 -15.98
CA GLN A 87 -15.23 12.20 -16.76
C GLN A 87 -15.40 11.28 -17.96
N VAL A 88 -15.17 11.78 -19.16
CA VAL A 88 -15.23 11.01 -20.40
C VAL A 88 -13.82 10.62 -20.81
N ASN A 89 -13.60 9.33 -21.01
CA ASN A 89 -12.28 8.80 -21.32
C ASN A 89 -11.89 9.08 -22.78
N GLN A 90 -10.58 9.16 -23.00
CA GLN A 90 -9.96 9.41 -24.30
C GLN A 90 -9.27 8.15 -24.82
N PRO A 91 -9.28 7.92 -26.15
CA PRO A 91 -8.48 6.86 -26.74
C PRO A 91 -6.98 7.19 -26.59
N LEU A 92 -6.17 6.14 -26.44
CA LEU A 92 -4.71 6.28 -26.35
C LEU A 92 -4.05 6.68 -27.67
N THR A 93 -4.73 6.46 -28.80
CA THR A 93 -4.25 6.79 -30.13
C THR A 93 -5.22 7.72 -30.85
N ASP A 94 -4.69 8.48 -31.80
CA ASP A 94 -5.51 9.33 -32.66
C ASP A 94 -6.41 8.48 -33.56
N GLY A 95 -7.70 8.82 -33.62
CA GLY A 95 -8.70 8.04 -34.35
C GLY A 95 -9.18 6.78 -33.62
N GLY A 96 -8.70 6.50 -32.40
CA GLY A 96 -9.18 5.37 -31.60
C GLY A 96 -10.66 5.52 -31.18
N PRO A 97 -11.34 4.40 -30.89
CA PRO A 97 -12.77 4.40 -30.57
C PRO A 97 -13.06 4.99 -29.17
N TYR A 98 -14.10 5.83 -29.07
CA TYR A 98 -14.48 6.49 -27.81
C TYR A 98 -15.21 5.58 -26.82
N ASP A 99 -15.92 4.56 -27.28
CA ASP A 99 -16.68 3.61 -26.46
C ASP A 99 -15.80 2.60 -25.72
N ARG A 100 -14.53 2.48 -26.13
CA ARG A 100 -13.50 1.64 -25.50
C ARG A 100 -12.33 2.44 -24.94
N ALA A 101 -12.48 3.76 -24.88
CA ALA A 101 -11.46 4.65 -24.36
C ALA A 101 -11.21 4.41 -22.87
N THR A 102 -9.94 4.36 -22.49
CA THR A 102 -9.51 4.09 -21.11
C THR A 102 -8.81 5.27 -20.45
N ALA A 103 -8.24 6.20 -21.23
CA ALA A 103 -7.39 7.23 -20.66
C ALA A 103 -8.21 8.38 -20.06
N ALA A 104 -7.99 8.69 -18.78
CA ALA A 104 -8.58 9.85 -18.12
C ALA A 104 -8.04 11.18 -18.70
N LEU A 105 -6.79 11.15 -19.17
CA LEU A 105 -6.06 12.28 -19.68
C LEU A 105 -5.57 12.04 -21.11
N GLY A 106 -5.40 13.13 -21.86
CA GLY A 106 -4.73 13.12 -23.15
C GLY A 106 -4.12 14.49 -23.47
N PRO A 107 -3.34 14.60 -24.55
CA PRO A 107 -2.92 15.88 -25.10
C PRO A 107 -4.13 16.77 -25.41
N LYS A 108 -3.94 18.09 -25.32
CA LYS A 108 -5.03 19.07 -25.52
C LYS A 108 -5.82 18.82 -26.81
N ALA A 109 -5.12 18.55 -27.92
CA ALA A 109 -5.76 18.30 -29.21
C ALA A 109 -6.70 17.09 -29.20
N ARG A 110 -6.38 16.02 -28.46
CA ARG A 110 -7.27 14.85 -28.29
C ARG A 110 -8.49 15.20 -27.44
N ALA A 111 -8.28 15.94 -26.34
CA ALA A 111 -9.37 16.38 -25.49
C ALA A 111 -10.35 17.30 -26.23
N ASP A 112 -9.83 18.23 -27.06
CA ASP A 112 -10.64 19.12 -27.89
C ASP A 112 -11.46 18.35 -28.94
N ARG A 113 -10.88 17.31 -29.56
CA ARG A 113 -11.61 16.41 -30.49
C ARG A 113 -12.72 15.63 -29.80
N LEU A 114 -12.44 15.05 -28.63
CA LEU A 114 -13.46 14.36 -27.83
C LEU A 114 -14.58 15.34 -27.44
N ALA A 115 -14.25 16.55 -27.01
CA ALA A 115 -15.23 17.58 -26.71
C ALA A 115 -16.08 17.97 -27.94
N ALA A 116 -15.49 18.06 -29.13
CA ALA A 116 -16.26 18.30 -30.35
C ALA A 116 -17.23 17.14 -30.66
N ALA A 117 -16.78 15.89 -30.51
CA ALA A 117 -17.62 14.70 -30.69
C ALA A 117 -18.79 14.65 -29.70
N LEU A 118 -18.55 15.02 -28.44
CA LEU A 118 -19.59 15.14 -27.41
C LEU A 118 -20.61 16.24 -27.74
N ARG A 119 -20.16 17.41 -28.20
CA ARG A 119 -21.05 18.50 -28.65
C ARG A 119 -21.94 18.08 -29.82
N ALA A 120 -21.39 17.34 -30.79
CA ALA A 120 -22.16 16.79 -31.90
C ALA A 120 -23.26 15.80 -31.46
N LYS A 121 -23.16 15.26 -30.25
CA LYS A 121 -24.16 14.38 -29.62
C LYS A 121 -25.05 15.10 -28.60
N GLY A 122 -24.99 16.44 -28.54
CA GLY A 122 -25.84 17.27 -27.69
C GLY A 122 -25.35 17.43 -26.25
N TYR A 123 -24.11 17.03 -25.93
CA TYR A 123 -23.53 17.24 -24.61
C TYR A 123 -22.78 18.57 -24.53
N ALA A 124 -22.66 19.12 -23.31
CA ALA A 124 -21.87 20.32 -23.02
C ALA A 124 -20.58 19.93 -22.25
N PRO A 125 -19.48 19.59 -22.96
CA PRO A 125 -18.24 19.20 -22.32
C PRO A 125 -17.40 20.40 -21.88
N ARG A 126 -16.63 20.19 -20.82
CA ARG A 126 -15.54 21.06 -20.35
C ARG A 126 -14.22 20.33 -20.57
N VAL A 127 -13.24 21.06 -21.11
CA VAL A 127 -11.87 20.57 -21.33
C VAL A 127 -11.01 21.25 -20.28
N GLU A 128 -10.45 20.47 -19.37
CA GLU A 128 -9.81 20.97 -18.15
C GLU A 128 -8.36 20.47 -18.09
N GLU A 129 -7.43 21.38 -17.82
CA GLU A 129 -6.00 21.05 -17.69
C GLU A 129 -5.74 20.44 -16.31
N ILE A 130 -5.00 19.33 -16.28
CA ILE A 130 -4.46 18.73 -15.07
C ILE A 130 -2.95 18.97 -15.03
N ARG A 131 -2.48 19.48 -13.89
CA ARG A 131 -1.08 19.84 -13.66
C ARG A 131 -0.52 19.10 -12.45
N THR A 132 0.78 18.86 -12.45
CA THR A 132 1.54 18.46 -11.26
C THR A 132 2.31 19.66 -10.71
N PRO A 133 2.46 19.78 -9.38
CA PRO A 133 3.39 20.74 -8.79
C PRO A 133 4.84 20.32 -9.10
N ALA A 134 5.80 21.14 -8.66
CA ALA A 134 7.19 20.74 -8.67
C ALA A 134 7.42 19.68 -7.59
N TYR A 135 8.19 18.66 -7.95
CA TYR A 135 8.75 17.63 -7.08
C TYR A 135 10.26 17.81 -6.99
N ALA A 136 10.92 17.11 -6.07
CA ALA A 136 12.36 17.24 -5.87
C ALA A 136 13.16 16.84 -7.13
N ASP A 137 12.63 15.89 -7.90
CA ASP A 137 13.26 15.30 -9.08
C ASP A 137 12.51 15.62 -10.39
N ARG A 138 11.48 16.47 -10.35
CA ARG A 138 10.68 16.81 -11.53
C ARG A 138 10.07 18.22 -11.45
N PRO A 139 10.20 19.07 -12.48
CA PRO A 139 9.58 20.40 -12.48
C PRO A 139 8.04 20.31 -12.55
N ALA A 140 7.38 21.37 -12.08
CA ALA A 140 5.94 21.54 -12.27
C ALA A 140 5.58 21.54 -13.76
N GLY A 141 4.42 20.99 -14.11
CA GLY A 141 4.06 20.88 -15.52
C GLY A 141 2.64 20.38 -15.76
N THR A 142 2.22 20.48 -17.01
CA THR A 142 0.97 19.90 -17.48
C THR A 142 1.10 18.38 -17.56
N LEU A 143 0.22 17.67 -16.86
CA LEU A 143 0.13 16.21 -16.94
C LEU A 143 -0.72 15.77 -18.13
N GLY A 144 -1.77 16.53 -18.44
CA GLY A 144 -2.68 16.28 -19.56
C GLY A 144 -3.98 17.03 -19.41
N TRP A 145 -4.92 16.77 -20.32
CA TRP A 145 -6.24 17.41 -20.35
C TRP A 145 -7.31 16.35 -20.16
N THR A 146 -8.27 16.61 -19.26
CA THR A 146 -9.44 15.78 -19.03
C THR A 146 -10.69 16.40 -19.67
N VAL A 147 -11.68 15.57 -20.02
CA VAL A 147 -12.95 16.02 -20.58
C VAL A 147 -14.08 15.63 -19.65
N ARG A 148 -14.87 16.62 -19.21
CA ARG A 148 -15.94 16.41 -18.22
C ARG A 148 -17.28 16.92 -18.70
N VAL A 149 -18.35 16.26 -18.26
CA VAL A 149 -19.74 16.63 -18.59
C VAL A 149 -20.53 16.86 -17.30
N GLY A 150 -21.18 18.02 -17.25
CA GLY A 150 -22.10 18.41 -16.18
C GLY A 150 -21.47 18.57 -14.80
N ARG A 151 -22.28 19.03 -13.85
CA ARG A 151 -22.00 19.13 -12.41
C ARG A 151 -23.31 18.75 -11.71
N TYR A 152 -23.25 17.82 -10.78
CA TYR A 152 -24.40 17.18 -10.18
C TYR A 152 -24.23 17.12 -8.66
N ALA A 153 -25.34 17.28 -7.93
CA ALA A 153 -25.31 17.23 -6.46
C ALA A 153 -24.95 15.83 -5.93
N ASP A 154 -25.33 14.77 -6.66
CA ASP A 154 -25.16 13.40 -6.23
C ASP A 154 -24.69 12.47 -7.36
N ARG A 155 -24.20 11.28 -6.94
CA ARG A 155 -23.69 10.25 -7.84
C ARG A 155 -24.78 9.66 -8.76
N PRO A 156 -26.01 9.37 -8.29
CA PRO A 156 -27.08 8.87 -9.16
C PRO A 156 -27.40 9.78 -10.35
N ALA A 157 -27.43 11.11 -10.15
CA ALA A 157 -27.64 12.08 -11.22
C ALA A 157 -26.50 12.03 -12.26
N ALA A 158 -25.23 12.00 -11.80
CA ALA A 158 -24.08 11.83 -12.69
C ALA A 158 -24.12 10.48 -13.42
N ALA A 159 -24.49 9.40 -12.74
CA ALA A 159 -24.58 8.05 -13.31
C ALA A 159 -25.66 7.96 -14.41
N THR A 160 -26.76 8.69 -14.27
CA THR A 160 -27.79 8.80 -15.31
C THR A 160 -27.21 9.41 -16.59
N VAL A 161 -26.39 10.46 -16.46
CA VAL A 161 -25.72 11.09 -17.60
C VAL A 161 -24.66 10.17 -18.19
N LEU A 162 -23.86 9.49 -17.36
CA LEU A 162 -22.89 8.49 -17.82
C LEU A 162 -23.56 7.38 -18.64
N ALA A 163 -24.70 6.84 -18.18
CA ALA A 163 -25.43 5.83 -18.94
C ALA A 163 -25.92 6.36 -20.30
N GLY A 164 -26.28 7.64 -20.38
CA GLY A 164 -26.59 8.32 -21.64
C GLY A 164 -25.37 8.40 -22.57
N LEU A 165 -24.23 8.84 -22.05
CA LEU A 165 -22.96 8.91 -22.78
C LEU A 165 -22.51 7.54 -23.31
N THR A 166 -22.66 6.50 -22.51
CA THR A 166 -22.37 5.12 -22.93
C THR A 166 -23.26 4.68 -24.09
N ARG A 167 -24.58 4.94 -24.04
CA ARG A 167 -25.47 4.68 -25.18
C ARG A 167 -25.12 5.51 -26.41
N ALA A 168 -24.54 6.70 -26.22
CA ALA A 168 -24.07 7.56 -27.29
C ALA A 168 -22.67 7.17 -27.85
N GLY A 169 -22.04 6.11 -27.31
CA GLY A 169 -20.77 5.59 -27.78
C GLY A 169 -19.53 6.17 -27.09
N PHE A 170 -19.64 6.59 -25.82
CA PHE A 170 -18.50 7.11 -25.05
C PHE A 170 -18.29 6.33 -23.76
N ALA A 171 -17.05 5.95 -23.49
CA ALA A 171 -16.61 5.44 -22.21
C ALA A 171 -16.34 6.59 -21.22
N GLY A 172 -16.57 6.34 -19.94
CA GLY A 172 -16.33 7.32 -18.90
C GLY A 172 -16.67 6.79 -17.52
N GLU A 173 -16.57 7.67 -16.53
CA GLU A 173 -16.77 7.33 -15.12
C GLU A 173 -17.24 8.54 -14.31
N ASN A 174 -17.91 8.25 -13.20
CA ASN A 174 -18.34 9.29 -12.26
C ASN A 174 -17.16 9.71 -11.38
N ARG A 175 -16.92 11.03 -11.27
CA ARG A 175 -15.90 11.64 -10.41
C ARG A 175 -16.54 12.62 -9.43
N TYR A 176 -15.95 12.73 -8.25
CA TYR A 176 -16.30 13.76 -7.27
C TYR A 176 -15.15 14.78 -7.20
N THR A 177 -15.46 16.05 -7.45
CA THR A 177 -14.42 17.07 -7.73
C THR A 177 -13.51 17.37 -6.54
N ALA A 178 -13.98 17.18 -5.30
CA ALA A 178 -13.16 17.38 -4.11
C ALA A 178 -11.94 16.44 -4.06
N GLN A 179 -11.95 15.37 -4.87
CA GLN A 179 -10.87 14.39 -4.97
C GLN A 179 -9.94 14.68 -6.15
N ASP A 180 -10.10 15.79 -6.87
CA ASP A 180 -9.28 16.08 -8.04
C ASP A 180 -7.85 16.54 -7.68
N GLY A 181 -7.60 16.81 -6.38
CA GLY A 181 -6.29 17.27 -5.89
C GLY A 181 -6.04 18.76 -6.07
N THR A 182 -7.05 19.50 -6.51
CA THR A 182 -6.98 20.94 -6.78
C THR A 182 -7.54 21.80 -5.65
N ASP A 183 -8.23 21.20 -4.69
CA ASP A 183 -8.73 21.89 -3.48
C ASP A 183 -7.86 21.50 -2.27
N PRO A 184 -6.87 22.33 -1.89
CA PRO A 184 -6.02 22.05 -0.74
C PRO A 184 -6.77 22.14 0.60
N GLU A 185 -7.98 22.74 0.59
CA GLU A 185 -8.83 22.87 1.77
C GLU A 185 -9.93 21.80 1.82
N ALA A 186 -9.91 20.79 0.93
CA ALA A 186 -10.88 19.71 0.95
C ALA A 186 -10.88 19.00 2.31
N LEU A 187 -12.06 18.74 2.86
CA LEU A 187 -12.24 18.07 4.16
C LEU A 187 -11.45 16.76 4.27
N GLN A 188 -10.65 16.63 5.32
CA GLN A 188 -9.89 15.41 5.63
C GLN A 188 -10.16 14.93 7.06
N ARG A 189 -10.11 13.61 7.21
CA ARG A 189 -10.09 12.91 8.50
C ARG A 189 -8.74 12.25 8.66
N VAL A 190 -8.00 12.71 9.65
CA VAL A 190 -6.62 12.28 9.90
C VAL A 190 -6.56 11.67 11.29
N PHE A 191 -5.86 10.56 11.42
CA PHE A 191 -5.45 10.04 12.72
C PHE A 191 -3.93 9.95 12.76
N VAL A 192 -3.34 10.50 13.82
CA VAL A 192 -1.90 10.54 14.06
C VAL A 192 -1.59 9.73 15.30
N LEU A 193 -0.75 8.71 15.17
CA LEU A 193 -0.15 8.02 16.30
C LEU A 193 1.29 8.54 16.46
N ARG A 194 1.58 9.13 17.60
CA ARG A 194 2.92 9.61 17.96
C ARG A 194 3.54 8.69 19.00
N VAL A 195 4.79 8.26 18.77
CA VAL A 195 5.59 7.46 19.72
C VAL A 195 6.82 8.24 20.12
N ASP A 196 6.86 8.66 21.39
CA ASP A 196 8.02 9.27 22.02
C ASP A 196 8.84 8.21 22.75
N PHE A 197 9.95 7.79 22.13
CA PHE A 197 10.83 6.78 22.70
C PHE A 197 11.56 7.23 23.98
N LYS A 198 11.52 8.51 24.36
CA LYS A 198 12.03 8.96 25.67
C LYS A 198 11.13 8.52 26.82
N GLN A 199 9.85 8.28 26.54
CA GLN A 199 8.85 7.84 27.53
C GLN A 199 8.38 6.40 27.28
N PHE A 200 8.22 6.03 26.01
CA PHE A 200 7.83 4.70 25.62
C PHE A 200 9.03 3.74 25.66
N THR A 201 8.91 2.68 26.45
CA THR A 201 9.98 1.69 26.62
C THR A 201 9.95 0.57 25.60
N GLY A 202 8.83 0.40 24.88
CA GLY A 202 8.67 -0.61 23.84
C GLY A 202 9.41 -0.29 22.54
N ARG A 203 8.95 -0.91 21.45
CA ARG A 203 9.56 -0.81 20.12
C ARG A 203 8.53 -0.68 19.01
N VAL A 204 9.02 -0.32 17.83
CA VAL A 204 8.27 -0.42 16.58
C VAL A 204 8.96 -1.44 15.68
N ASP A 205 8.21 -2.42 15.21
CA ASP A 205 8.69 -3.44 14.29
C ASP A 205 7.72 -3.67 13.14
N SER A 206 8.09 -4.55 12.22
CA SER A 206 7.20 -5.01 11.15
C SER A 206 6.84 -6.47 11.38
N ASP A 207 5.65 -6.86 10.92
CA ASP A 207 5.27 -8.27 10.84
C ASP A 207 4.42 -8.53 9.60
N PHE A 208 4.26 -9.80 9.27
CA PHE A 208 3.39 -10.30 8.21
C PHE A 208 2.51 -11.41 8.76
N GLY A 209 1.62 -11.95 7.92
CA GLY A 209 0.77 -13.07 8.30
C GLY A 209 1.53 -14.38 8.55
N PRO A 210 0.85 -15.54 8.49
CA PRO A 210 1.48 -16.84 8.73
C PRO A 210 2.70 -17.15 7.85
N SER A 211 2.77 -16.52 6.67
CA SER A 211 3.88 -16.59 5.72
C SER A 211 3.93 -15.33 4.86
N VAL A 212 5.04 -15.09 4.16
CA VAL A 212 5.22 -13.90 3.31
C VAL A 212 4.24 -13.86 2.14
N ASP A 213 3.71 -15.02 1.72
CA ASP A 213 2.66 -15.20 0.71
C ASP A 213 1.23 -15.25 1.28
N ALA A 214 1.03 -15.04 2.59
CA ALA A 214 -0.27 -15.12 3.23
C ALA A 214 -0.66 -13.81 3.92
N PRO A 215 -1.28 -12.86 3.18
CA PRO A 215 -1.75 -11.60 3.73
C PRO A 215 -2.75 -11.79 4.87
N GLU A 216 -2.66 -10.93 5.88
CA GLU A 216 -3.52 -10.98 7.07
C GLU A 216 -4.11 -9.61 7.39
N HIS A 217 -5.25 -9.60 8.09
CA HIS A 217 -5.84 -8.36 8.57
C HIS A 217 -4.98 -7.73 9.68
N LEU A 218 -4.81 -6.42 9.64
CA LEU A 218 -4.15 -5.65 10.69
C LEU A 218 -4.77 -5.87 12.08
N THR A 219 -6.10 -5.97 12.19
CA THR A 219 -6.79 -6.27 13.45
C THR A 219 -6.33 -7.60 14.06
N ASP A 220 -6.11 -8.60 13.22
CA ASP A 220 -5.76 -9.96 13.65
C ASP A 220 -4.28 -9.97 14.08
N LEU A 221 -3.41 -9.30 13.32
CA LEU A 221 -1.99 -9.11 13.67
C LEU A 221 -1.80 -8.30 14.96
N VAL A 222 -2.52 -7.20 15.15
CA VAL A 222 -2.45 -6.41 16.40
C VAL A 222 -2.89 -7.26 17.59
N THR A 223 -3.94 -8.06 17.42
CA THR A 223 -4.46 -8.94 18.48
C THR A 223 -3.50 -10.09 18.80
N SER A 224 -3.06 -10.82 17.79
CA SER A 224 -2.21 -12.01 17.95
C SER A 224 -0.83 -11.66 18.51
N THR A 225 -0.32 -10.48 18.18
CA THR A 225 1.00 -10.00 18.62
C THR A 225 0.95 -9.12 19.86
N ARG A 226 -0.27 -8.83 20.38
CA ARG A 226 -0.51 -7.93 21.52
C ARG A 226 0.13 -6.56 21.33
N ALA A 227 0.11 -6.04 20.11
CA ALA A 227 0.60 -4.71 19.80
C ALA A 227 -0.32 -3.65 20.41
N LEU A 228 0.23 -2.52 20.85
CA LEU A 228 -0.55 -1.37 21.32
C LEU A 228 -1.26 -0.67 20.16
N ALA A 229 -0.64 -0.69 18.99
CA ALA A 229 -1.21 -0.14 17.76
C ALA A 229 -0.52 -0.77 16.54
N GLY A 230 -1.11 -0.56 15.37
CA GLY A 230 -0.51 -0.88 14.10
C GLY A 230 -1.09 -0.07 12.95
N ILE A 231 -0.37 -0.06 11.83
CA ILE A 231 -0.75 0.57 10.56
C ILE A 231 -0.30 -0.34 9.41
N ASN A 232 -1.00 -0.29 8.28
CA ASN A 232 -0.54 -0.96 7.06
C ASN A 232 0.83 -0.42 6.59
N ALA A 233 1.60 -1.26 5.87
CA ALA A 233 2.96 -0.94 5.44
C ALA A 233 3.16 -1.00 3.92
N GLN A 234 3.69 -2.10 3.37
CA GLN A 234 4.07 -2.18 1.96
C GLN A 234 2.90 -2.50 1.04
N TRP A 235 3.10 -2.27 -0.26
CA TRP A 235 2.21 -2.78 -1.30
C TRP A 235 2.24 -4.31 -1.33
N SER A 236 1.18 -4.90 -1.89
CA SER A 236 1.05 -6.35 -2.02
C SER A 236 0.91 -6.74 -3.49
N ALA A 237 1.60 -7.79 -3.90
CA ALA A 237 1.35 -8.48 -5.16
C ALA A 237 0.00 -9.21 -5.12
N ASP A 238 -0.50 -9.65 -6.28
CA ASP A 238 -1.65 -10.56 -6.35
C ASP A 238 -1.38 -11.89 -5.62
N SER A 239 -0.12 -12.30 -5.54
CA SER A 239 0.32 -13.47 -4.76
C SER A 239 0.33 -13.25 -3.24
N GLY A 240 0.01 -12.03 -2.77
CA GLY A 240 0.09 -11.63 -1.37
C GLY A 240 1.47 -11.19 -0.89
N ALA A 241 2.51 -11.33 -1.71
CA ALA A 241 3.89 -10.97 -1.39
C ALA A 241 4.05 -9.45 -1.18
N PRO A 242 4.90 -8.99 -0.25
CA PRO A 242 5.28 -7.58 -0.17
C PRO A 242 6.10 -7.16 -1.38
N LEU A 243 5.78 -5.99 -1.95
CA LEU A 243 6.47 -5.42 -3.10
C LEU A 243 7.50 -4.37 -2.67
N GLY A 244 8.69 -4.43 -3.27
CA GLY A 244 9.86 -3.65 -2.87
C GLY A 244 10.65 -4.33 -1.75
N LEU A 245 11.82 -3.77 -1.44
CA LEU A 245 12.75 -4.30 -0.44
C LEU A 245 12.02 -4.56 0.87
N TYR A 246 12.10 -5.81 1.34
CA TYR A 246 11.68 -6.17 2.68
C TYR A 246 12.82 -6.87 3.40
N VAL A 247 13.34 -6.22 4.44
CA VAL A 247 14.24 -6.83 5.42
C VAL A 247 13.50 -6.88 6.74
N LYS A 248 13.46 -8.05 7.38
CA LYS A 248 12.92 -8.22 8.74
C LYS A 248 13.96 -8.89 9.62
N ASP A 249 14.38 -8.22 10.69
CA ASP A 249 15.37 -8.74 11.65
C ASP A 249 16.64 -9.28 10.94
N GLY A 250 17.14 -8.54 9.95
CA GLY A 250 18.32 -8.88 9.14
C GLY A 250 18.06 -9.93 8.05
N ARG A 251 16.86 -10.47 7.93
CA ARG A 251 16.50 -11.44 6.88
C ARG A 251 15.95 -10.69 5.67
N LEU A 252 16.58 -10.87 4.52
CA LEU A 252 16.09 -10.33 3.25
C LEU A 252 14.96 -11.22 2.72
N LEU A 253 13.74 -10.68 2.70
CA LEU A 253 12.50 -11.39 2.37
C LEU A 253 11.89 -10.97 1.02
N SER A 254 12.32 -9.83 0.46
CA SER A 254 11.94 -9.35 -0.87
C SER A 254 13.05 -8.44 -1.42
N THR A 255 13.25 -8.40 -2.74
CA THR A 255 14.28 -7.58 -3.40
C THR A 255 13.83 -6.12 -3.52
N ALA A 256 14.81 -5.21 -3.63
CA ALA A 256 14.52 -3.80 -3.84
C ALA A 256 13.91 -3.57 -5.23
N THR A 257 12.89 -2.72 -5.28
CA THR A 257 12.68 -1.88 -6.45
C THR A 257 13.79 -0.85 -6.46
N GLN A 258 14.70 -0.93 -7.42
CA GLN A 258 16.01 -0.28 -7.36
C GLN A 258 15.88 1.24 -7.25
N GLY A 259 16.44 1.80 -6.18
CA GLY A 259 16.51 3.26 -5.97
C GLY A 259 15.25 3.88 -5.37
N ARG A 260 14.22 3.10 -5.08
CA ARG A 260 12.99 3.58 -4.43
C ARG A 260 13.22 3.85 -2.94
N GLY A 261 12.52 4.86 -2.42
CA GLY A 261 12.47 5.21 -1.01
C GLY A 261 11.88 4.12 -0.11
N GLY A 262 12.49 3.95 1.05
CA GLY A 262 12.08 3.04 2.09
C GLY A 262 12.38 3.60 3.46
N VAL A 263 11.89 2.88 4.47
CA VAL A 263 12.09 3.21 5.87
C VAL A 263 12.86 2.09 6.53
N ARG A 264 13.94 2.44 7.22
CA ARG A 264 14.71 1.50 8.04
C ARG A 264 14.42 1.77 9.51
N MET A 265 14.23 0.68 10.24
CA MET A 265 14.15 0.65 11.68
C MET A 265 15.42 0.00 12.22
N ALA A 266 16.02 0.66 13.21
CA ALA A 266 17.25 0.24 13.86
C ALA A 266 17.15 0.35 15.38
N ARG A 267 18.20 -0.08 16.09
CA ARG A 267 18.32 -0.04 17.56
C ARG A 267 17.09 -0.64 18.26
N GLY A 268 16.74 -1.86 17.85
CA GLY A 268 15.57 -2.57 18.36
C GLY A 268 14.24 -1.86 18.09
N GLY A 269 14.11 -1.16 16.96
CA GLY A 269 12.86 -0.52 16.54
C GLY A 269 12.58 0.84 17.18
N ARG A 270 13.62 1.54 17.63
CA ARG A 270 13.53 2.82 18.37
C ARG A 270 14.21 3.97 17.65
N GLU A 271 14.81 3.69 16.50
CA GLU A 271 15.32 4.65 15.55
C GLU A 271 14.73 4.35 14.19
N LEU A 272 14.38 5.41 13.46
CA LEU A 272 13.82 5.34 12.13
C LEU A 272 14.55 6.31 11.22
N ASP A 273 14.92 5.85 10.04
CA ASP A 273 15.46 6.67 8.97
C ASP A 273 14.76 6.36 7.65
N VAL A 274 14.66 7.38 6.80
CA VAL A 274 14.17 7.26 5.43
C VAL A 274 15.39 7.29 4.52
N ASP A 275 15.49 6.35 3.59
CA ASP A 275 16.53 6.37 2.55
C ASP A 275 16.04 5.66 1.28
N THR A 276 16.75 5.80 0.18
CA THR A 276 16.60 4.95 -1.00
C THR A 276 17.44 3.69 -0.85
N TYR A 277 16.96 2.57 -1.38
CA TYR A 277 17.66 1.30 -1.25
C TYR A 277 17.79 0.57 -2.58
N THR A 278 18.88 -0.18 -2.73
CA THR A 278 19.11 -1.12 -3.84
C THR A 278 19.50 -2.49 -3.30
N THR A 279 19.24 -3.54 -4.07
CA THR A 279 19.69 -4.90 -3.76
C THR A 279 20.56 -5.44 -4.88
N ARG A 280 21.64 -6.13 -4.51
CA ARG A 280 22.47 -6.90 -5.44
C ARG A 280 22.61 -8.31 -4.93
N ILE A 281 22.14 -9.27 -5.71
CA ILE A 281 22.18 -10.69 -5.36
C ILE A 281 22.73 -11.48 -6.52
N ALA A 282 23.64 -12.41 -6.22
CA ALA A 282 24.17 -13.32 -7.21
C ALA A 282 24.35 -14.72 -6.62
N VAL A 283 24.24 -15.72 -7.49
CA VAL A 283 24.58 -17.11 -7.23
C VAL A 283 25.80 -17.49 -8.06
N SER A 284 26.71 -18.24 -7.46
CA SER A 284 27.92 -18.74 -8.09
C SER A 284 28.05 -20.25 -7.93
N ALA A 285 28.54 -20.90 -8.98
CA ALA A 285 28.77 -22.34 -9.06
C ALA A 285 30.12 -22.56 -9.77
N GLY A 286 31.17 -22.82 -8.99
CA GLY A 286 32.54 -22.80 -9.51
C GLY A 286 32.92 -21.40 -10.00
N GLY A 287 33.34 -21.27 -11.25
CA GLY A 287 33.70 -19.98 -11.87
C GLY A 287 32.54 -19.24 -12.55
N ALA A 288 31.34 -19.83 -12.60
CA ALA A 288 30.17 -19.21 -13.21
C ALA A 288 29.35 -18.44 -12.17
N THR A 289 28.86 -17.27 -12.54
CA THR A 289 28.00 -16.42 -11.70
C THR A 289 26.79 -15.98 -12.50
N ARG A 290 25.63 -15.91 -11.84
CA ARG A 290 24.40 -15.31 -12.38
C ARG A 290 23.71 -14.50 -11.29
N GLU A 291 23.04 -13.44 -11.70
CA GLU A 291 22.20 -12.63 -10.82
C GLU A 291 20.98 -13.42 -10.33
N ILE A 292 20.54 -13.13 -9.10
CA ILE A 292 19.20 -13.49 -8.61
C ILE A 292 18.41 -12.18 -8.53
N ASP A 293 17.38 -12.06 -9.35
CA ASP A 293 16.57 -10.84 -9.48
C ASP A 293 15.30 -10.85 -8.60
N GLY A 294 15.01 -11.96 -7.94
CA GLY A 294 13.86 -12.04 -7.05
C GLY A 294 14.12 -12.80 -5.77
N ILE A 295 13.42 -12.38 -4.71
CA ILE A 295 13.19 -13.20 -3.53
C ILE A 295 11.68 -13.27 -3.30
N ASN A 296 11.16 -14.48 -3.05
CA ASN A 296 9.78 -14.70 -2.61
C ASN A 296 8.74 -13.97 -3.49
N ARG A 297 8.88 -14.08 -4.82
CA ARG A 297 7.93 -13.54 -5.80
C ARG A 297 7.72 -14.51 -6.95
N ILE A 298 6.63 -14.36 -7.70
CA ILE A 298 6.36 -15.23 -8.84
C ILE A 298 7.41 -15.00 -9.93
N PRO A 299 8.10 -16.05 -10.44
CA PRO A 299 9.12 -15.77 -11.42
C PRO A 299 8.54 -15.39 -12.78
N GLY A 300 9.09 -14.32 -13.34
CA GLY A 300 8.73 -13.62 -14.57
C GLY A 300 7.72 -12.50 -14.38
N GLU A 301 7.30 -12.25 -13.13
CA GLU A 301 6.42 -11.15 -12.77
C GLU A 301 7.15 -10.13 -11.89
N ILE A 302 7.38 -8.94 -12.43
CA ILE A 302 8.03 -7.83 -11.73
C ILE A 302 7.01 -6.72 -11.51
N TRP A 303 6.19 -6.94 -10.48
CA TRP A 303 5.25 -5.93 -10.04
C TRP A 303 5.97 -4.68 -9.52
N ASN A 304 5.45 -3.54 -9.93
CA ASN A 304 6.03 -2.20 -9.79
C ASN A 304 7.31 -1.95 -10.60
N CYS A 305 7.73 -2.88 -11.48
CA CYS A 305 8.98 -2.81 -12.24
C CYS A 305 10.20 -2.46 -11.36
N GLY A 306 11.28 -2.01 -11.98
CA GLY A 306 12.48 -1.54 -11.29
C GLY A 306 13.25 -2.67 -10.62
N GLY A 307 13.26 -3.86 -11.21
CA GLY A 307 14.17 -4.94 -10.87
C GLY A 307 15.55 -4.72 -11.47
N VAL A 308 16.25 -5.82 -11.71
CA VAL A 308 17.48 -5.89 -12.50
C VAL A 308 17.33 -7.04 -13.51
N GLY A 309 18.28 -7.18 -14.44
CA GLY A 309 18.34 -8.41 -15.25
C GLY A 309 17.59 -8.40 -16.59
N GLY A 310 17.00 -7.29 -17.02
CA GLY A 310 16.44 -7.11 -18.36
C GLY A 310 14.93 -6.84 -18.41
N ASP A 311 14.35 -6.29 -17.34
CA ASP A 311 12.92 -6.04 -17.20
C ASP A 311 12.31 -5.33 -18.41
N GLN A 312 11.21 -5.87 -18.92
CA GLN A 312 10.45 -5.28 -20.01
C GLN A 312 9.11 -4.72 -19.53
N PRO A 313 8.69 -3.53 -20.01
CA PRO A 313 9.37 -2.70 -21.01
C PRO A 313 10.41 -1.73 -20.42
N THR A 314 10.63 -1.75 -19.10
CA THR A 314 11.48 -0.78 -18.41
C THR A 314 12.09 -1.36 -17.14
N GLU A 315 13.32 -0.93 -16.86
CA GLU A 315 14.06 -1.16 -15.61
C GLU A 315 13.80 -0.05 -14.58
N HIS A 316 12.93 0.92 -14.92
CA HIS A 316 12.59 1.99 -14.00
C HIS A 316 11.41 1.57 -13.11
N PRO A 317 11.41 1.99 -11.83
CA PRO A 317 10.25 1.82 -10.96
C PRO A 317 8.98 2.41 -11.60
N GLN A 318 7.90 1.65 -11.59
CA GLN A 318 6.59 2.01 -12.18
C GLN A 318 5.45 1.42 -11.33
N GLN A 319 4.99 2.16 -10.34
CA GLN A 319 3.93 1.72 -9.41
C GLN A 319 2.67 1.22 -10.14
N ASP A 320 2.10 0.11 -9.64
CA ASP A 320 0.92 -0.58 -10.18
C ASP A 320 1.10 -1.02 -11.66
N PHE A 321 2.34 -1.20 -12.12
CA PHE A 321 2.65 -1.82 -13.41
C PHE A 321 3.33 -3.17 -13.20
N LYS A 322 3.03 -4.13 -14.06
CA LYS A 322 3.77 -5.38 -14.10
C LYS A 322 4.73 -5.37 -15.28
N CYS A 323 6.02 -5.30 -14.99
CA CYS A 323 7.06 -5.65 -15.93
C CYS A 323 7.24 -7.18 -15.97
N THR A 324 7.93 -7.65 -16.99
CA THR A 324 8.21 -9.07 -17.21
C THR A 324 9.68 -9.30 -17.55
N ASP A 325 10.21 -10.40 -17.05
CA ASP A 325 11.50 -10.98 -17.44
C ASP A 325 11.25 -12.47 -17.75
N ASP A 326 11.68 -12.96 -18.91
CA ASP A 326 11.50 -14.36 -19.30
C ASP A 326 12.68 -15.26 -18.90
N SER A 327 13.70 -14.71 -18.25
CA SER A 327 15.00 -15.35 -18.04
C SER A 327 15.62 -15.16 -16.63
N GLU A 328 14.80 -14.84 -15.63
CA GLU A 328 15.27 -14.60 -14.25
C GLU A 328 15.57 -15.86 -13.42
N LEU A 329 16.31 -15.62 -12.32
CA LEU A 329 16.42 -16.50 -11.16
C LEU A 329 15.73 -15.86 -9.95
N VAL A 330 14.89 -16.63 -9.25
CA VAL A 330 14.22 -16.19 -8.02
C VAL A 330 14.49 -17.17 -6.89
N ARG A 331 14.90 -16.65 -5.74
CA ARG A 331 15.14 -17.43 -4.53
C ARG A 331 13.89 -17.46 -3.64
N PHE A 332 13.49 -18.63 -3.18
CA PHE A 332 12.44 -18.80 -2.19
C PHE A 332 13.04 -19.18 -0.84
N THR A 333 12.75 -18.40 0.19
CA THR A 333 13.10 -18.70 1.57
C THR A 333 12.03 -19.58 2.21
N SER A 334 12.33 -20.17 3.37
CA SER A 334 11.34 -20.93 4.14
C SER A 334 10.13 -20.10 4.63
N ASP A 335 10.14 -18.78 4.46
CA ASP A 335 9.02 -17.88 4.77
C ASP A 335 7.93 -17.89 3.70
N TRP A 336 8.21 -18.47 2.53
CA TRP A 336 7.23 -18.69 1.47
C TRP A 336 6.74 -20.13 1.52
N THR A 337 5.44 -20.33 1.72
CA THR A 337 4.93 -21.69 2.01
C THR A 337 4.56 -22.46 0.76
N THR A 338 4.07 -21.80 -0.29
CA THR A 338 3.60 -22.44 -1.51
C THR A 338 4.30 -21.88 -2.75
N PRO A 339 5.55 -22.29 -3.05
CA PRO A 339 6.28 -21.80 -4.21
C PRO A 339 5.53 -22.06 -5.52
N PRO A 340 5.64 -21.15 -6.51
CA PRO A 340 5.00 -21.34 -7.80
C PRO A 340 5.55 -22.58 -8.50
N THR A 341 4.64 -23.26 -9.21
CA THR A 341 4.96 -24.47 -9.97
C THR A 341 5.04 -24.15 -11.47
N GLY A 342 5.69 -25.02 -12.25
CA GLY A 342 5.64 -24.95 -13.70
C GLY A 342 6.97 -25.26 -14.39
N ALA A 343 7.03 -24.94 -15.68
CA ALA A 343 8.24 -25.10 -16.49
C ALA A 343 9.40 -24.25 -15.94
N GLY A 344 10.63 -24.72 -16.16
CA GLY A 344 11.86 -24.10 -15.67
C GLY A 344 12.79 -25.12 -15.04
N ALA A 345 13.69 -24.66 -14.17
CA ALA A 345 14.52 -25.52 -13.34
C ALA A 345 14.47 -25.02 -11.90
N GLU A 346 14.79 -25.89 -10.95
CA GLU A 346 14.85 -25.51 -9.54
C GLU A 346 15.95 -26.25 -8.80
N VAL A 347 16.69 -25.52 -7.99
CA VAL A 347 17.73 -26.08 -7.12
C VAL A 347 17.26 -25.98 -5.68
N VAL A 348 17.34 -27.08 -4.94
CA VAL A 348 17.00 -27.14 -3.52
C VAL A 348 18.30 -27.06 -2.71
N LEU A 349 18.36 -26.10 -1.77
CA LEU A 349 19.53 -25.81 -0.97
C LEU A 349 19.23 -26.07 0.51
N ASP A 350 20.15 -26.75 1.20
CA ASP A 350 20.11 -26.82 2.67
C ASP A 350 20.54 -25.49 3.31
N ARG A 351 20.63 -25.47 4.65
CA ARG A 351 21.01 -24.27 5.43
C ARG A 351 22.43 -23.76 5.17
N ASP A 352 23.28 -24.58 4.58
CA ASP A 352 24.70 -24.27 4.30
C ASP A 352 24.92 -23.96 2.81
N ASP A 353 23.83 -23.72 2.07
CA ASP A 353 23.76 -23.52 0.62
C ASP A 353 24.30 -24.71 -0.19
N ARG A 354 24.20 -25.94 0.34
CA ARG A 354 24.53 -27.16 -0.41
C ARG A 354 23.33 -27.65 -1.20
N VAL A 355 23.58 -28.01 -2.45
CA VAL A 355 22.57 -28.55 -3.35
C VAL A 355 22.16 -29.95 -2.90
N THR A 356 20.90 -30.10 -2.54
CA THR A 356 20.29 -31.40 -2.19
C THR A 356 19.52 -32.01 -3.37
N ALA A 357 18.98 -31.17 -4.26
CA ALA A 357 18.32 -31.61 -5.48
C ALA A 357 18.45 -30.56 -6.59
N VAL A 358 18.43 -31.05 -7.84
CA VAL A 358 18.31 -30.23 -9.06
C VAL A 358 17.14 -30.79 -9.87
N ASN A 359 16.06 -30.02 -9.95
CA ASN A 359 14.81 -30.39 -10.59
C ASN A 359 14.69 -29.70 -11.95
N ARG A 360 14.03 -30.37 -12.90
CA ARG A 360 13.71 -29.85 -14.25
C ARG A 360 12.31 -29.20 -14.34
N THR A 361 11.72 -28.93 -13.19
CA THR A 361 10.44 -28.26 -13.01
C THR A 361 10.50 -27.47 -11.71
N ARG A 362 9.71 -26.40 -11.62
CA ARG A 362 9.56 -25.56 -10.41
C ARG A 362 8.46 -26.10 -9.50
N GLY A 363 8.58 -25.89 -8.19
CA GLY A 363 7.53 -26.15 -7.19
C GLY A 363 7.98 -26.85 -5.91
N ALA A 364 9.28 -27.04 -5.70
CA ALA A 364 9.83 -27.65 -4.51
C ALA A 364 9.68 -26.71 -3.30
N LYS A 365 9.24 -27.26 -2.17
CA LYS A 365 9.16 -26.54 -0.92
C LYS A 365 10.57 -26.25 -0.36
N PRO A 366 10.89 -25.01 0.04
CA PRO A 366 12.13 -24.71 0.74
C PRO A 366 12.27 -25.55 2.01
N PRO A 367 13.42 -26.22 2.24
CA PRO A 367 13.66 -26.95 3.47
C PRO A 367 13.80 -25.98 4.65
N ALA A 368 13.57 -26.46 5.87
CA ALA A 368 13.68 -25.65 7.07
C ALA A 368 15.09 -25.03 7.20
N GLY A 369 15.16 -23.70 7.28
CA GLY A 369 16.41 -22.95 7.33
C GLY A 369 17.23 -22.94 6.04
N GLY A 370 16.76 -23.59 4.98
CA GLY A 370 17.36 -23.54 3.64
C GLY A 370 16.51 -22.71 2.67
N SER A 371 16.73 -22.92 1.37
CA SER A 371 16.04 -22.18 0.31
C SER A 371 15.90 -23.01 -0.97
N THR A 372 15.10 -22.54 -1.92
CA THR A 372 15.19 -22.99 -3.31
C THR A 372 15.55 -21.82 -4.22
N ILE A 373 16.14 -22.11 -5.38
CA ILE A 373 16.33 -21.14 -6.46
C ILE A 373 15.60 -21.68 -7.68
N GLN A 374 14.56 -20.97 -8.11
CA GLN A 374 13.82 -21.25 -9.33
C GLN A 374 14.40 -20.43 -10.48
N GLY A 375 14.51 -21.04 -11.65
CA GLY A 375 14.92 -20.37 -12.88
C GLY A 375 13.92 -20.60 -14.00
N ILE A 376 13.75 -19.59 -14.84
CA ILE A 376 13.05 -19.64 -16.14
C ILE A 376 14.02 -19.23 -17.26
N GLY A 377 13.64 -19.46 -18.52
CA GLY A 377 14.47 -19.08 -19.68
C GLY A 377 15.91 -19.53 -19.56
N GLU A 378 16.85 -18.61 -19.75
CA GLU A 378 18.29 -18.88 -19.58
C GLU A 378 18.69 -19.10 -18.11
N GLY A 379 17.94 -18.54 -17.15
CA GLY A 379 18.11 -18.83 -15.72
C GLY A 379 17.94 -20.33 -15.42
N ALA A 380 16.92 -20.96 -16.00
CA ALA A 380 16.71 -22.40 -15.90
C ALA A 380 17.89 -23.20 -16.50
N GLN A 381 18.35 -22.79 -17.68
CA GLN A 381 19.49 -23.41 -18.36
C GLN A 381 20.77 -23.27 -17.53
N TRP A 382 20.98 -22.11 -16.90
CA TRP A 382 22.12 -21.85 -16.03
C TRP A 382 22.11 -22.80 -14.83
N LEU A 383 20.97 -22.97 -14.15
CA LEU A 383 20.87 -23.89 -13.00
C LEU A 383 21.20 -25.33 -13.41
N ILE A 384 20.65 -25.82 -14.52
CA ILE A 384 20.92 -27.17 -15.04
C ILE A 384 22.40 -27.33 -15.43
N GLY A 385 22.96 -26.31 -16.08
CA GLY A 385 24.34 -26.31 -16.54
C GLY A 385 25.37 -26.35 -15.41
N HIS A 386 25.07 -25.72 -14.27
CA HIS A 386 26.10 -25.41 -13.26
C HIS A 386 25.85 -26.03 -11.88
N ALA A 387 24.61 -26.23 -11.44
CA ALA A 387 24.32 -26.79 -10.12
C ALA A 387 24.53 -28.32 -10.11
N ARG A 388 25.14 -28.84 -9.03
CA ARG A 388 25.40 -30.28 -8.85
C ARG A 388 25.09 -30.69 -7.42
N THR A 389 24.35 -31.79 -7.24
CA THR A 389 24.04 -32.34 -5.92
C THR A 389 25.32 -32.56 -5.10
N GLY A 390 25.28 -32.16 -3.83
CA GLY A 390 26.41 -32.19 -2.89
C GLY A 390 27.35 -30.98 -2.97
N ALA A 391 27.37 -30.26 -4.10
CA ALA A 391 28.15 -29.04 -4.23
C ALA A 391 27.51 -27.88 -3.45
N ARG A 392 28.35 -26.91 -3.03
CA ARG A 392 27.90 -25.67 -2.41
C ARG A 392 27.77 -24.59 -3.48
N LEU A 393 26.67 -23.84 -3.47
CA LEU A 393 26.53 -22.61 -4.25
C LEU A 393 27.00 -21.42 -3.42
N GLY A 394 27.73 -20.48 -4.01
CA GLY A 394 28.07 -19.23 -3.36
C GLY A 394 26.97 -18.20 -3.58
N ILE A 395 26.26 -17.80 -2.53
CA ILE A 395 25.23 -16.77 -2.61
C ILE A 395 25.78 -15.48 -1.97
N THR A 396 25.82 -14.40 -2.75
CA THR A 396 26.15 -13.07 -2.24
C THR A 396 24.89 -12.22 -2.21
N GLN A 397 24.56 -11.62 -1.06
CA GLN A 397 23.41 -10.73 -0.89
C GLN A 397 23.89 -9.42 -0.29
N ARG A 398 23.60 -8.30 -0.96
CA ARG A 398 23.93 -6.95 -0.49
C ARG A 398 22.71 -6.05 -0.61
N VAL A 399 22.47 -5.26 0.44
CA VAL A 399 21.56 -4.12 0.44
C VAL A 399 22.43 -2.88 0.51
N LEU A 400 22.21 -1.93 -0.39
CA LEU A 400 22.94 -0.66 -0.39
C LEU A 400 21.98 0.50 -0.11
N ASP A 401 22.48 1.49 0.63
CA ASP A 401 21.81 2.75 0.91
C ASP A 401 21.84 3.72 -0.29
N GLY A 402 21.27 4.92 -0.14
CA GLY A 402 21.20 5.92 -1.22
C GLY A 402 22.56 6.49 -1.62
N ALA A 403 23.57 6.35 -0.75
CA ALA A 403 24.95 6.72 -1.03
C ALA A 403 25.79 5.56 -1.59
N GLY A 404 25.21 4.36 -1.70
CA GLY A 404 25.87 3.16 -2.22
C GLY A 404 26.69 2.39 -1.19
N HIS A 405 26.55 2.68 0.10
CA HIS A 405 27.20 1.91 1.17
C HIS A 405 26.41 0.66 1.52
N ASP A 406 27.12 -0.39 1.97
CA ASP A 406 26.46 -1.59 2.49
C ASP A 406 25.67 -1.28 3.77
N VAL A 407 24.42 -1.70 3.77
CA VAL A 407 23.58 -1.73 4.97
C VAL A 407 23.78 -3.07 5.67
N PRO A 408 24.35 -3.12 6.88
CA PRO A 408 24.54 -4.37 7.60
C PRO A 408 23.20 -5.04 7.92
N LEU A 409 22.99 -6.26 7.42
CA LEU A 409 21.79 -7.05 7.70
C LEU A 409 21.95 -7.81 9.02
N THR A 410 21.69 -7.11 10.13
CA THR A 410 21.77 -7.66 11.49
C THR A 410 20.37 -7.90 12.07
N PRO A 411 20.22 -8.66 13.16
CA PRO A 411 18.93 -8.84 13.84
C PRO A 411 18.21 -7.53 14.22
N ASP A 412 18.95 -6.42 14.35
CA ASP A 412 18.38 -5.10 14.64
C ASP A 412 17.93 -4.31 13.40
N THR A 413 18.07 -4.88 12.20
CA THR A 413 17.80 -4.18 10.93
C THR A 413 16.49 -4.65 10.32
N THR A 414 15.51 -3.76 10.23
CA THR A 414 14.29 -3.97 9.46
C THR A 414 14.14 -2.84 8.45
N ILE A 415 13.83 -3.15 7.19
CA ILE A 415 13.68 -2.17 6.10
C ILE A 415 12.40 -2.48 5.34
N LEU A 416 11.59 -1.47 5.09
CA LEU A 416 10.36 -1.55 4.31
C LEU A 416 10.44 -0.51 3.19
N GLN A 417 10.47 -0.95 1.94
CA GLN A 417 10.46 -0.04 0.79
C GLN A 417 9.05 0.10 0.23
N VAL A 418 8.60 1.36 0.13
CA VAL A 418 7.27 1.73 -0.35
C VAL A 418 7.41 3.04 -1.11
N GLY A 419 7.10 4.17 -0.47
CA GLY A 419 7.26 5.48 -1.06
C GLY A 419 5.96 6.05 -1.66
N PRO A 420 6.06 7.27 -2.20
CA PRO A 420 7.30 8.04 -2.35
C PRO A 420 7.82 8.62 -1.02
N THR A 421 9.08 9.05 -1.02
CA THR A 421 9.62 10.02 -0.07
C THR A 421 8.74 11.26 -0.09
N LEU A 422 8.44 11.83 1.08
CA LEU A 422 7.54 12.98 1.22
C LEU A 422 8.27 14.21 1.75
N VAL A 423 9.06 14.03 2.81
CA VAL A 423 9.76 15.10 3.53
C VAL A 423 11.20 14.68 3.77
N ARG A 424 12.14 15.60 3.52
CA ARG A 424 13.57 15.47 3.80
C ARG A 424 14.04 16.73 4.50
N ASP A 425 14.80 16.58 5.59
CA ASP A 425 15.32 17.71 6.37
C ASP A 425 14.24 18.77 6.73
N GLY A 426 13.02 18.32 7.03
CA GLY A 426 11.88 19.18 7.38
C GLY A 426 11.23 19.93 6.21
N LEU A 427 11.66 19.65 4.97
CA LEU A 427 11.14 20.25 3.74
C LEU A 427 10.39 19.23 2.90
N VAL A 428 9.30 19.65 2.26
CA VAL A 428 8.63 18.83 1.25
C VAL A 428 9.62 18.51 0.14
N SER A 429 9.86 17.23 -0.08
CA SER A 429 10.88 16.72 -0.99
C SER A 429 10.42 15.40 -1.62
N VAL A 430 9.33 15.48 -2.38
CA VAL A 430 8.76 14.31 -3.05
C VAL A 430 9.69 13.83 -4.17
N ASN A 431 10.16 12.58 -4.10
CA ASN A 431 11.00 11.93 -5.13
C ASN A 431 10.10 11.14 -6.09
N ALA A 432 9.46 11.82 -7.05
CA ALA A 432 8.32 11.27 -7.77
C ALA A 432 8.69 10.29 -8.88
N VAL A 433 9.71 10.60 -9.69
CA VAL A 433 10.21 9.74 -10.76
C VAL A 433 11.04 8.61 -10.14
N GLY A 434 11.95 8.92 -9.22
CA GLY A 434 12.82 7.93 -8.57
C GLY A 434 12.05 6.84 -7.81
N ASP A 435 10.95 7.21 -7.14
CA ASP A 435 10.11 6.23 -6.43
C ASP A 435 9.07 5.54 -7.33
N GLY A 436 9.03 5.92 -8.62
CA GLY A 436 8.22 5.26 -9.65
C GLY A 436 6.74 5.62 -9.66
N ILE A 437 6.37 6.78 -9.11
CA ILE A 437 4.96 7.19 -9.05
C ILE A 437 4.52 8.02 -10.26
N ILE A 438 5.49 8.44 -11.07
CA ILE A 438 5.25 9.01 -12.40
C ILE A 438 5.24 7.90 -13.44
N ARG A 439 4.09 7.70 -14.08
CA ARG A 439 3.93 6.76 -15.18
C ARG A 439 4.78 7.18 -16.38
N GLU A 440 5.56 6.25 -16.91
CA GLU A 440 6.20 6.38 -18.22
C GLU A 440 5.19 6.23 -19.36
N GLY A 441 5.45 6.91 -20.47
CA GLY A 441 4.62 6.85 -21.68
C GLY A 441 3.46 7.84 -21.71
N ILE A 442 2.61 7.69 -22.73
CA ILE A 442 1.58 8.67 -23.09
C ILE A 442 0.33 8.61 -22.22
N ASP A 443 0.10 7.49 -21.51
CA ASP A 443 -1.05 7.32 -20.63
C ASP A 443 -0.72 7.78 -19.21
N GLN A 444 -1.10 9.01 -18.88
CA GLN A 444 -0.90 9.58 -17.55
C GLN A 444 -2.08 9.34 -16.60
N THR A 445 -3.00 8.44 -16.93
CA THR A 445 -4.18 8.11 -16.11
C THR A 445 -3.78 7.58 -14.73
N HIS A 446 -2.75 6.75 -14.66
CA HIS A 446 -2.21 6.27 -13.39
C HIS A 446 -1.67 7.43 -12.54
N THR A 447 -0.77 8.25 -13.09
CA THR A 447 -0.20 9.42 -12.38
C THR A 447 -1.30 10.34 -11.87
N TYR A 448 -2.33 10.61 -12.67
CA TYR A 448 -3.44 11.45 -12.24
C TYR A 448 -4.19 10.83 -11.06
N ASN A 449 -4.60 9.57 -11.18
CA ASN A 449 -5.42 8.91 -10.17
C ASN A 449 -4.68 8.60 -8.88
N TRP A 450 -3.40 8.27 -8.97
CA TRP A 450 -2.59 7.82 -7.84
C TRP A 450 -1.84 8.97 -7.17
N VAL A 451 -1.29 9.91 -7.93
CA VAL A 451 -0.42 10.99 -7.40
C VAL A 451 -1.20 12.27 -7.14
N VAL A 452 -1.93 12.75 -8.16
CA VAL A 452 -2.56 14.08 -8.15
C VAL A 452 -3.87 14.05 -7.38
N ARG A 453 -4.72 13.04 -7.61
CA ARG A 453 -6.02 12.94 -6.95
C ARG A 453 -5.91 12.59 -5.47
N GLY A 454 -6.94 13.01 -4.74
CA GLY A 454 -7.15 12.67 -3.34
C GLY A 454 -7.42 11.19 -3.15
N ASN A 455 -6.61 10.52 -2.34
CA ASN A 455 -6.79 9.12 -1.94
C ASN A 455 -6.61 8.98 -0.42
N PRO A 456 -7.16 7.91 0.20
CA PRO A 456 -6.71 7.50 1.52
C PRO A 456 -5.20 7.26 1.50
N ARG A 457 -4.51 7.70 2.55
CA ARG A 457 -3.05 7.60 2.66
C ARG A 457 -2.66 7.04 4.01
N SER A 458 -1.58 6.28 4.03
CA SER A 458 -0.85 5.93 5.23
C SER A 458 0.58 6.45 5.09
N MET A 459 1.15 6.99 6.15
CA MET A 459 2.46 7.63 6.13
C MET A 459 3.21 7.33 7.42
N VAL A 460 4.54 7.33 7.31
CA VAL A 460 5.46 7.21 8.45
C VAL A 460 6.45 8.37 8.40
N GLY A 461 6.85 8.87 9.55
CA GLY A 461 7.91 9.87 9.64
C GLY A 461 8.52 9.97 11.03
N VAL A 462 9.57 10.75 11.13
CA VAL A 462 10.26 11.08 12.40
C VAL A 462 10.43 12.58 12.49
N ASP A 463 10.22 13.16 13.67
CA ASP A 463 10.44 14.58 13.93
C ASP A 463 11.85 14.88 14.47
N ASP A 464 12.17 16.16 14.65
CA ASP A 464 13.48 16.62 15.16
C ASP A 464 13.80 16.10 16.58
N GLN A 465 12.79 15.66 17.33
CA GLN A 465 12.97 15.07 18.66
C GLN A 465 13.19 13.56 18.62
N GLY A 466 13.17 12.94 17.44
CA GLY A 466 13.29 11.50 17.24
C GLY A 466 12.01 10.73 17.57
N ARG A 467 10.85 11.41 17.64
CA ARG A 467 9.56 10.76 17.86
C ARG A 467 9.02 10.25 16.53
N LEU A 468 8.46 9.04 16.56
CA LEU A 468 7.80 8.45 15.40
C LEU A 468 6.41 9.07 15.21
N LEU A 469 6.04 9.27 13.94
CA LEU A 469 4.71 9.64 13.49
C LEU A 469 4.20 8.53 12.55
N LEU A 470 3.12 7.86 12.92
CA LEU A 470 2.32 7.02 12.01
C LEU A 470 1.02 7.77 11.74
N VAL A 471 0.68 7.97 10.47
CA VAL A 471 -0.46 8.80 10.09
C VAL A 471 -1.32 8.04 9.10
N VAL A 472 -2.63 7.99 9.36
CA VAL A 472 -3.63 7.50 8.41
C VAL A 472 -4.61 8.62 8.08
N VAL A 473 -4.94 8.74 6.79
CA VAL A 473 -5.90 9.70 6.27
C VAL A 473 -6.98 8.93 5.53
N ASP A 474 -8.23 9.11 5.94
CA ASP A 474 -9.36 8.54 5.20
C ASP A 474 -9.50 9.24 3.84
N GLY A 475 -10.13 8.56 2.89
CA GLY A 475 -10.41 9.17 1.59
C GLY A 475 -11.48 8.42 0.82
N ARG A 476 -11.81 8.93 -0.37
CA ARG A 476 -12.87 8.37 -1.25
C ARG A 476 -14.28 8.39 -0.62
N GLN A 477 -14.52 9.24 0.38
CA GLN A 477 -15.77 9.24 1.15
C GLN A 477 -16.39 10.64 1.17
N VAL A 478 -17.36 10.88 0.28
CA VAL A 478 -18.05 12.17 0.13
C VAL A 478 -18.64 12.63 1.47
N GLY A 479 -18.38 13.90 1.83
CA GLY A 479 -18.84 14.51 3.07
C GLY A 479 -18.13 14.04 4.34
N TRP A 480 -17.22 13.06 4.23
CA TRP A 480 -16.43 12.56 5.36
C TRP A 480 -14.95 12.92 5.21
N SER A 481 -14.30 12.43 4.16
CA SER A 481 -12.90 12.68 3.84
C SER A 481 -12.65 12.46 2.35
N SER A 482 -12.11 13.49 1.69
CA SER A 482 -11.76 13.39 0.27
C SER A 482 -10.52 12.52 0.03
N GLY A 483 -9.59 12.52 0.99
CA GLY A 483 -8.25 11.96 0.83
C GLY A 483 -7.28 13.01 0.30
N LEU A 484 -5.99 12.66 0.31
CA LEU A 484 -4.90 13.55 -0.06
C LEU A 484 -4.21 13.11 -1.35
N SER A 485 -3.78 14.10 -2.13
CA SER A 485 -2.74 13.92 -3.14
C SER A 485 -1.41 13.58 -2.45
N ILE A 486 -0.41 13.12 -3.20
CA ILE A 486 0.93 12.90 -2.63
C ILE A 486 1.51 14.20 -2.06
N THR A 487 1.37 15.31 -2.78
CA THR A 487 1.80 16.63 -2.28
C THR A 487 1.05 17.03 -1.01
N GLY A 488 -0.27 16.80 -0.95
CA GLY A 488 -1.06 17.06 0.25
C GLY A 488 -0.61 16.22 1.44
N GLY A 489 -0.23 14.96 1.21
CA GLY A 489 0.37 14.09 2.22
C GLY A 489 1.72 14.64 2.72
N ALA A 490 2.58 15.10 1.82
CA ALA A 490 3.87 15.69 2.19
C ALA A 490 3.72 16.98 3.01
N GLU A 491 2.82 17.88 2.61
CA GLU A 491 2.53 19.10 3.36
C GLU A 491 1.92 18.79 4.73
N LEU A 492 1.05 17.77 4.84
CA LEU A 492 0.53 17.31 6.12
C LEU A 492 1.65 16.78 7.03
N MET A 493 2.52 15.90 6.53
CA MET A 493 3.62 15.34 7.32
C MET A 493 4.58 16.43 7.81
N LYS A 494 4.96 17.38 6.92
CA LYS A 494 5.74 18.57 7.30
C LYS A 494 5.02 19.38 8.39
N SER A 495 3.72 19.63 8.22
CA SER A 495 2.90 20.36 9.19
C SER A 495 2.64 19.59 10.48
N LEU A 496 2.92 18.29 10.54
CA LEU A 496 2.93 17.50 11.78
C LEU A 496 4.29 17.52 12.48
N GLY A 497 5.28 18.22 11.91
CA GLY A 497 6.63 18.34 12.41
C GLY A 497 7.60 17.26 11.92
N ALA A 498 7.24 16.48 10.90
CA ALA A 498 8.14 15.47 10.37
C ALA A 498 9.39 16.13 9.77
N ARG A 499 10.57 15.65 10.17
CA ARG A 499 11.87 15.95 9.57
C ARG A 499 12.11 15.05 8.36
N GLU A 500 11.83 13.75 8.53
CA GLU A 500 11.84 12.76 7.46
C GLU A 500 10.47 12.11 7.38
N ALA A 501 9.95 11.88 6.17
CA ALA A 501 8.69 11.16 5.99
C ALA A 501 8.63 10.38 4.67
N LEU A 502 7.95 9.24 4.73
CA LEU A 502 7.70 8.35 3.61
C LEU A 502 6.20 8.02 3.55
N ASN A 503 5.65 7.96 2.34
CA ASN A 503 4.33 7.39 2.10
C ASN A 503 4.38 5.86 2.18
N LEU A 504 3.36 5.26 2.79
CA LEU A 504 3.12 3.82 2.85
C LEU A 504 2.01 3.43 1.85
N ASP A 505 1.61 2.16 1.82
CA ASP A 505 0.48 1.74 0.99
C ASP A 505 -0.79 2.53 1.37
N GLY A 506 -1.60 2.84 0.36
CA GLY A 506 -2.72 3.76 0.45
C GLY A 506 -4.06 3.13 0.06
N GLY A 507 -5.02 3.98 -0.28
CA GLY A 507 -6.28 3.54 -0.86
C GLY A 507 -7.08 2.61 0.06
N GLY A 508 -7.48 1.45 -0.44
CA GLY A 508 -8.22 0.46 0.36
C GLY A 508 -7.39 -0.16 1.48
N SER A 509 -6.07 -0.10 1.38
CA SER A 509 -5.14 -0.65 2.37
C SER A 509 -4.94 0.27 3.57
N SER A 510 -5.29 1.56 3.47
CA SER A 510 -5.11 2.52 4.57
C SER A 510 -5.97 2.18 5.78
N VAL A 511 -5.31 1.63 6.79
CA VAL A 511 -5.93 1.26 8.06
C VAL A 511 -4.97 1.46 9.21
N MET A 512 -5.47 1.96 10.33
CA MET A 512 -4.79 1.98 11.62
C MET A 512 -5.67 1.36 12.69
N VAL A 513 -5.04 0.58 13.57
CA VAL A 513 -5.68 -0.07 14.70
C VAL A 513 -4.96 0.33 15.98
N THR A 514 -5.71 0.60 17.05
CA THR A 514 -5.16 0.77 18.40
C THR A 514 -5.82 -0.21 19.36
N THR A 515 -5.05 -0.71 20.32
CA THR A 515 -5.56 -1.51 21.42
C THR A 515 -6.60 -0.69 22.19
N GLY A 516 -7.76 -1.32 22.46
CA GLY A 516 -8.89 -0.71 23.16
C GLY A 516 -9.89 0.03 22.25
N SER A 517 -9.49 0.54 21.10
CA SER A 517 -10.40 1.21 20.15
C SER A 517 -10.70 0.39 18.89
N GLY A 518 -9.86 -0.59 18.56
CA GLY A 518 -9.95 -1.30 17.28
C GLY A 518 -9.49 -0.40 16.13
N ILE A 519 -10.16 -0.49 14.98
CA ILE A 519 -9.87 0.37 13.83
C ILE A 519 -10.26 1.82 14.17
N VAL A 520 -9.31 2.76 14.05
CA VAL A 520 -9.52 4.18 14.42
C VAL A 520 -9.91 5.08 13.26
N ASN A 521 -9.76 4.61 12.02
CA ASN A 521 -10.12 5.32 10.79
C ASN A 521 -11.26 4.59 10.06
N ARG A 522 -11.71 5.08 8.90
CA ARG A 522 -12.73 4.42 8.09
C ARG A 522 -12.13 3.87 6.78
N PRO A 523 -11.85 2.55 6.69
CA PRO A 523 -11.39 1.93 5.46
C PRO A 523 -12.28 2.29 4.27
N SER A 524 -11.65 2.54 3.12
CA SER A 524 -12.35 3.10 1.94
C SER A 524 -13.07 2.06 1.10
N ASP A 525 -12.69 0.79 1.21
CA ASP A 525 -13.32 -0.30 0.49
C ASP A 525 -14.67 -0.66 1.10
N THR A 526 -15.62 -1.01 0.25
CA THR A 526 -16.98 -1.38 0.68
C THR A 526 -17.02 -2.67 1.50
N THR A 527 -15.99 -3.51 1.39
CA THR A 527 -15.83 -4.76 2.15
C THR A 527 -15.14 -4.53 3.51
N GLY A 528 -14.73 -3.29 3.83
CA GLY A 528 -14.01 -2.97 5.05
C GLY A 528 -12.49 -3.02 4.86
N GLN A 529 -11.77 -3.46 5.89
CA GLN A 529 -10.31 -3.56 5.85
C GLN A 529 -9.85 -4.65 4.85
N ARG A 530 -8.71 -4.44 4.20
CA ARG A 530 -8.02 -5.46 3.40
C ARG A 530 -7.09 -6.33 4.24
N SER A 531 -6.76 -7.50 3.70
CA SER A 531 -5.57 -8.24 4.11
C SER A 531 -4.32 -7.56 3.56
N LEU A 532 -3.25 -7.57 4.35
CA LEU A 532 -2.01 -6.83 4.10
C LEU A 532 -0.85 -7.81 4.05
N SER A 533 0.08 -7.61 3.11
CA SER A 533 1.31 -8.41 3.02
C SER A 533 2.16 -8.27 4.27
N ASN A 534 2.32 -7.03 4.75
CA ASN A 534 2.94 -6.72 6.03
C ASN A 534 2.43 -5.41 6.63
N VAL A 535 2.82 -5.18 7.87
CA VAL A 535 2.35 -4.07 8.72
C VAL A 535 3.49 -3.49 9.55
N LEU A 536 3.27 -2.29 10.08
CA LEU A 536 4.06 -1.70 11.17
C LEU A 536 3.30 -1.81 12.47
N LEU A 537 3.98 -2.21 13.55
CA LEU A 537 3.38 -2.45 14.87
C LEU A 537 4.13 -1.71 15.97
N VAL A 538 3.39 -1.07 16.86
CA VAL A 538 3.93 -0.49 18.09
C VAL A 538 3.72 -1.50 19.20
N ARG A 539 4.80 -2.12 19.68
CA ARG A 539 4.75 -3.23 20.65
C ARG A 539 5.32 -2.82 21.99
N PRO A 540 4.68 -3.21 23.11
CA PRO A 540 5.31 -3.07 24.41
C PRO A 540 6.56 -3.96 24.46
N ASN A 541 7.46 -3.70 25.41
CA ASN A 541 8.49 -4.68 25.72
C ASN A 541 7.81 -6.02 26.05
N ALA A 542 8.38 -7.12 25.55
CA ALA A 542 7.95 -8.42 26.02
C ALA A 542 8.07 -8.40 27.54
N ALA A 543 6.96 -8.62 28.26
CA ALA A 543 7.03 -8.83 29.70
C ALA A 543 8.03 -9.96 29.92
N GLY A 544 9.11 -9.67 30.66
CA GLY A 544 10.14 -10.65 30.97
C GLY A 544 9.47 -11.96 31.37
N ARG A 545 9.83 -13.04 30.66
CA ARG A 545 9.55 -14.39 31.15
C ARG A 545 10.52 -14.70 32.27
#